data_AF-A0A7H1BI28-F1
#
_entry.id   AF-A0A7H1BI28-F1
#
_cell.length_a   1.000
_cell.length_b   1.000
_cell.length_c   1.000
_cell.angle_alpha   90.00
_cell.angle_beta   90.00
_cell.angle_gamma   90.00
#
_symmetry.space_group_name_H-M   'P 1'
#
loop_
_entity.id
_entity.type
_entity.pdbx_description
1 polymer ?
#
loop_
_entity_poly.entity_id
_entity_poly.type
_entity_poly.pdbx_seq_one_letter_code
_entity_poly.pdbx_strand_id
1 'polypeptide(L)'
;MERGKLIADRYELNGRLGRGAMGEVWAARDRVLHREVALKLLDLDGIAHADLPRRFEREAVAAAQIVHPNVAGLYDRGIHDNVLFLVMEKVDGQTLTARLQAESSFPLTRAVAIASGVCAALEAAHHAQVIHYDIKPHNVILTGDGLVKVIDFGIAGFVQAAFTVARSSQLTPAGTPEFGAPEQFLTERGDERSDLYALGGMLFAMLTGRPPFTGHNSLAVVRRKLDEDAPSLDAHRAGLPPEVTALVAELLQRDPDRRPQTAQQVQQRLQALLESSAAAEAPTAAMPPPSRTRPMDVTPHAPSRPAPDSWNRASTDETPFTADALLPKRFTNDLDIEFARIGEETRPAQETGPDDWAGELVHRDCTEVIAAVYAEQPGPHATPENPVYISVQVFAFPDAATAAGAHGYLGGDGGPAWRLTVWEPRDGGGLQPCPDPDKVHRSFRWRYSYREHRYLAAALAYRADLTNDGSIGPWLHAAARRAAVSAGPQNHHP
;
A
#
# COMPACT_ATOMS: atom_id res chain seq x y z
N MET A 1 8.26 35.02 11.09
CA MET A 1 7.14 35.31 12.03
C MET A 1 7.71 35.63 13.42
N GLU A 2 6.94 36.27 14.31
CA GLU A 2 7.39 36.64 15.66
C GLU A 2 6.38 36.24 16.76
N ARG A 3 6.86 36.11 18.00
CA ARG A 3 6.02 35.80 19.17
C ARG A 3 4.97 36.91 19.38
N GLY A 4 3.75 36.51 19.71
CA GLY A 4 2.61 37.41 19.88
C GLY A 4 1.88 37.75 18.58
N LYS A 5 2.43 37.40 17.40
CA LYS A 5 1.70 37.54 16.14
C LYS A 5 0.46 36.65 16.17
N LEU A 6 -0.65 37.19 15.67
CA LEU A 6 -1.92 36.51 15.53
C LEU A 6 -2.09 36.03 14.08
N ILE A 7 -2.38 34.74 13.90
CA ILE A 7 -2.63 34.13 12.59
C ILE A 7 -4.13 33.86 12.45
N ALA A 8 -4.71 34.30 11.33
CA ALA A 8 -6.15 34.18 11.03
C ALA A 8 -7.05 34.68 12.17
N ASP A 9 -6.63 35.76 12.84
CA ASP A 9 -7.31 36.39 13.99
C ASP A 9 -7.63 35.44 15.17
N ARG A 10 -7.01 34.25 15.21
CA ARG A 10 -7.35 33.18 16.16
C ARG A 10 -6.15 32.55 16.86
N TYR A 11 -5.07 32.30 16.13
CA TYR A 11 -3.93 31.54 16.63
C TYR A 11 -2.78 32.46 17.02
N GLU A 12 -2.53 32.62 18.32
CA GLU A 12 -1.48 33.49 18.84
C GLU A 12 -0.16 32.72 18.98
N LEU A 13 0.91 33.19 18.34
CA LEU A 13 2.21 32.52 18.37
C LEU A 13 2.91 32.70 19.73
N ASN A 14 3.19 31.61 20.45
CA ASN A 14 3.82 31.64 21.77
C ASN A 14 5.34 31.45 21.69
N GLY A 15 5.81 30.49 20.88
CA GLY A 15 7.23 30.17 20.79
C GLY A 15 7.52 29.24 19.62
N ARG A 16 8.66 29.42 18.96
CA ARG A 16 9.04 28.58 17.82
C ARG A 16 9.50 27.20 18.32
N LEU A 17 8.88 26.14 17.81
CA LEU A 17 9.22 24.75 18.08
C LEU A 17 10.32 24.24 17.14
N GLY A 18 10.32 24.72 15.89
CA GLY A 18 11.32 24.33 14.91
C GLY A 18 11.27 25.15 13.63
N ARG A 19 12.31 25.01 12.81
CA ARG A 19 12.38 25.55 11.45
C ARG A 19 12.95 24.46 10.54
N GLY A 20 12.20 24.15 9.48
CA GLY A 20 12.60 23.18 8.45
C GLY A 20 12.86 23.87 7.12
N ALA A 21 13.15 23.06 6.10
CA ALA A 21 13.34 23.53 4.72
C ALA A 21 12.08 24.20 4.12
N MET A 22 10.90 23.79 4.59
CA MET A 22 9.60 24.15 4.01
C MET A 22 8.82 25.18 4.83
N GLY A 23 9.33 25.61 5.99
CA GLY A 23 8.61 26.53 6.86
C GLY A 23 9.02 26.49 8.33
N GLU A 24 8.19 27.09 9.18
CA GLU A 24 8.38 27.16 10.63
C GLU A 24 7.25 26.47 11.37
N VAL A 25 7.55 25.84 12.50
CA VAL A 25 6.55 25.27 13.41
C VAL A 25 6.60 26.05 14.72
N TRP A 26 5.43 26.49 15.19
CA TRP A 26 5.27 27.31 16.37
C TRP A 26 4.31 26.65 17.36
N ALA A 27 4.61 26.71 18.65
CA ALA A 27 3.59 26.56 19.67
C ALA A 27 2.71 27.80 19.62
N ALA A 28 1.40 27.61 19.55
CA ALA A 28 0.43 28.68 19.48
C ALA A 28 -0.74 28.40 20.43
N ARG A 29 -1.43 29.47 20.82
CA ARG A 29 -2.68 29.38 21.58
C ARG A 29 -3.85 29.60 20.63
N ASP A 30 -4.76 28.63 20.57
CA ASP A 30 -6.08 28.83 19.98
C ASP A 30 -6.90 29.71 20.93
N ARG A 31 -7.12 30.98 20.56
CA ARG A 31 -7.81 31.95 21.43
C ARG A 31 -9.31 31.69 21.56
N VAL A 32 -9.89 30.92 20.63
CA VAL A 32 -11.32 30.59 20.64
C VAL A 32 -11.58 29.35 21.49
N LEU A 33 -10.79 28.28 21.28
CA LEU A 33 -10.95 27.02 22.03
C LEU A 33 -10.09 26.95 23.31
N HIS A 34 -9.28 27.98 23.57
CA HIS A 34 -8.41 28.09 24.75
C HIS A 34 -7.46 26.89 24.98
N ARG A 35 -6.92 26.32 23.90
CA ARG A 35 -5.96 25.20 23.94
C ARG A 35 -4.62 25.57 23.30
N GLU A 36 -3.57 24.85 23.69
CA GLU A 36 -2.29 24.91 22.97
C GLU A 36 -2.32 24.02 21.72
N VAL A 37 -1.70 24.49 20.65
CA VAL A 37 -1.61 23.82 19.35
C VAL A 37 -0.22 23.99 18.76
N ALA A 38 0.17 23.09 17.86
CA ALA A 38 1.33 23.27 17.00
C ALA A 38 0.86 23.87 15.67
N LEU A 39 1.41 25.02 15.29
CA LEU A 39 1.09 25.74 14.07
C LEU A 39 2.25 25.64 13.09
N LYS A 40 2.07 24.91 11.99
CA LYS A 40 3.05 24.82 10.91
C LYS A 40 2.72 25.83 9.84
N LEU A 41 3.67 26.71 9.54
CA LEU A 41 3.56 27.82 8.62
C LEU A 41 4.46 27.55 7.41
N LEU A 42 3.86 27.49 6.23
CA LEU A 42 4.52 27.20 4.96
C LEU A 42 4.41 28.43 4.06
N ASP A 43 5.56 28.96 3.66
CA ASP A 43 5.65 30.11 2.78
C ASP A 43 5.31 29.71 1.34
N LEU A 44 4.47 30.49 0.66
CA LEU A 44 4.11 30.29 -0.74
C LEU A 44 5.01 31.06 -1.71
N ASP A 45 5.90 31.91 -1.20
CA ASP A 45 6.75 32.77 -2.04
C ASP A 45 7.70 31.92 -2.91
N GLY A 46 7.45 31.96 -4.22
CA GLY A 46 8.20 31.24 -5.25
C GLY A 46 7.44 30.10 -5.96
N ILE A 47 6.26 29.70 -5.46
CA ILE A 47 5.48 28.60 -6.03
C ILE A 47 4.23 29.14 -6.74
N ALA A 48 4.39 29.55 -8.01
CA ALA A 48 3.29 30.02 -8.85
C ALA A 48 2.48 28.84 -9.42
N HIS A 49 1.64 28.21 -8.60
CA HIS A 49 0.75 27.13 -9.06
C HIS A 49 -0.71 27.38 -8.66
N ALA A 50 -1.55 27.63 -9.66
CA ALA A 50 -2.98 27.94 -9.48
C ALA A 50 -3.79 26.81 -8.79
N ASP A 51 -3.30 25.57 -8.83
CA ASP A 51 -3.97 24.40 -8.23
C ASP A 51 -3.48 24.02 -6.83
N LEU A 52 -2.41 24.67 -6.35
CA LEU A 52 -1.74 24.32 -5.10
C LEU A 52 -2.64 24.52 -3.87
N PRO A 53 -3.38 25.64 -3.74
CA PRO A 53 -4.38 25.78 -2.68
C PRO A 53 -5.42 24.64 -2.71
N ARG A 54 -5.99 24.32 -3.88
CA ARG A 54 -7.03 23.28 -4.01
C ARG A 54 -6.53 21.88 -3.66
N ARG A 55 -5.29 21.54 -4.00
CA ARG A 55 -4.68 20.26 -3.61
C ARG A 55 -4.41 20.20 -2.12
N PHE A 56 -3.90 21.29 -1.54
CA PHE A 56 -3.71 21.43 -0.09
C PHE A 56 -5.02 21.21 0.65
N GLU A 57 -6.10 21.81 0.15
CA GLU A 57 -7.43 21.65 0.74
C GLU A 57 -7.87 20.19 0.80
N ARG A 58 -7.69 19.45 -0.29
CA ARG A 58 -8.08 18.04 -0.39
C ARG A 58 -7.23 17.15 0.51
N GLU A 59 -5.92 17.34 0.51
CA GLU A 59 -5.01 16.50 1.30
C GLU A 59 -5.15 16.76 2.80
N ALA A 60 -5.31 18.02 3.20
CA ALA A 60 -5.58 18.35 4.60
C ALA A 60 -6.93 17.80 5.09
N VAL A 61 -7.98 17.79 4.25
CA VAL A 61 -9.26 17.18 4.63
C VAL A 61 -9.12 15.68 4.84
N ALA A 62 -8.38 14.98 3.96
CA ALA A 62 -8.12 13.55 4.12
C ALA A 62 -7.31 13.27 5.40
N ALA A 63 -6.25 14.05 5.66
CA ALA A 63 -5.43 13.92 6.86
C ALA A 63 -6.22 14.19 8.16
N ALA A 64 -7.18 15.13 8.13
CA ALA A 64 -8.04 15.43 9.28
C ALA A 64 -9.03 14.31 9.63
N GLN A 65 -9.30 13.36 8.72
CA GLN A 65 -10.14 12.20 9.01
C GLN A 65 -9.40 11.12 9.82
N ILE A 66 -8.07 11.20 9.94
CA ILE A 66 -7.27 10.21 10.64
C ILE A 66 -7.39 10.47 12.15
N VAL A 67 -8.18 9.65 12.82
CA VAL A 67 -8.34 9.68 14.28
C VAL A 67 -7.73 8.42 14.87
N HIS A 68 -6.52 8.53 15.42
CA HIS A 68 -5.83 7.40 16.03
C HIS A 68 -4.89 7.86 17.16
N PRO A 69 -4.75 7.11 18.27
CA PRO A 69 -3.86 7.48 19.38
C PRO A 69 -2.39 7.69 18.95
N ASN A 70 -1.91 6.94 17.97
CA ASN A 70 -0.52 7.07 17.47
C ASN A 70 -0.35 8.14 16.38
N VAL A 71 -1.39 8.88 16.03
CA VAL A 71 -1.35 9.98 15.06
C VAL A 71 -1.56 11.29 15.80
N ALA A 72 -0.77 12.31 15.46
CA ALA A 72 -1.02 13.67 15.92
C ALA A 72 -2.18 14.27 15.11
N GLY A 73 -3.24 14.70 15.79
CA GLY A 73 -4.44 15.18 15.12
C GLY A 73 -4.20 16.46 14.32
N LEU A 74 -4.79 16.55 13.13
CA LEU A 74 -4.92 17.80 12.37
C LEU A 74 -6.25 18.46 12.73
N TYR A 75 -6.20 19.66 13.30
CA TYR A 75 -7.38 20.34 13.82
C TYR A 75 -7.97 21.37 12.87
N ASP A 76 -7.13 22.07 12.11
CA ASP A 76 -7.57 23.16 11.22
C ASP A 76 -6.48 23.48 10.19
N ARG A 77 -6.85 24.24 9.17
CA ARG A 77 -5.96 24.74 8.11
C ARG A 77 -6.44 26.05 7.53
N GLY A 78 -5.54 26.79 6.88
CA GLY A 78 -5.95 27.98 6.15
C GLY A 78 -4.80 28.72 5.46
N ILE A 79 -5.11 29.91 4.96
CA ILE A 79 -4.15 30.84 4.37
C ILE A 79 -4.26 32.17 5.12
N HIS A 80 -3.13 32.76 5.50
CA HIS A 80 -3.06 34.08 6.13
C HIS A 80 -1.82 34.81 5.60
N ASP A 81 -1.99 36.02 5.06
CA ASP A 81 -0.90 36.80 4.44
C ASP A 81 -0.05 36.00 3.43
N ASN A 82 -0.68 35.23 2.53
CA ASN A 82 -0.01 34.34 1.58
C ASN A 82 0.81 33.18 2.21
N VAL A 83 0.61 32.90 3.50
CA VAL A 83 1.25 31.78 4.20
C VAL A 83 0.19 30.70 4.46
N LEU A 84 0.43 29.48 3.99
CA LEU A 84 -0.38 28.33 4.36
C LEU A 84 -0.10 27.98 5.82
N PHE A 85 -1.15 27.74 6.60
CA PHE A 85 -0.99 27.26 7.96
C PHE A 85 -1.78 25.98 8.20
N LEU A 86 -1.20 25.12 9.03
CA LEU A 86 -1.79 23.89 9.54
C LEU A 86 -1.78 23.94 11.07
N VAL A 87 -2.92 23.65 11.68
CA VAL A 87 -3.11 23.61 13.11
C VAL A 87 -3.17 22.16 13.54
N MET A 88 -2.20 21.72 14.31
CA MET A 88 -2.01 20.33 14.70
C MET A 88 -2.01 20.19 16.22
N GLU A 89 -2.21 18.96 16.68
CA GLU A 89 -1.95 18.56 18.06
C GLU A 89 -0.53 18.95 18.47
N LYS A 90 -0.40 19.72 19.55
CA LYS A 90 0.90 19.93 20.20
C LYS A 90 1.19 18.71 21.06
N VAL A 91 2.08 17.85 20.57
CA VAL A 91 2.51 16.66 21.30
C VAL A 91 3.66 17.03 22.24
N ASP A 92 3.45 16.82 23.53
CA ASP A 92 4.50 16.98 24.53
C ASP A 92 5.38 15.71 24.58
N GLY A 93 6.63 15.83 24.15
CA GLY A 93 7.55 14.71 24.07
C GLY A 93 8.87 15.07 23.41
N GLN A 94 9.68 14.06 23.11
CA GLN A 94 10.94 14.21 22.38
C GLN A 94 10.86 13.48 21.05
N THR A 95 11.42 14.08 19.99
CA THR A 95 11.53 13.39 18.70
C THR A 95 12.43 12.16 18.83
N LEU A 96 12.15 11.14 18.02
CA LEU A 96 12.97 9.94 17.94
C LEU A 96 14.39 10.28 17.47
N THR A 97 14.58 11.31 16.62
CA THR A 97 15.91 11.86 16.31
C THR A 97 16.67 12.28 17.55
N ALA A 98 16.08 13.10 18.42
CA ALA A 98 16.75 13.58 19.63
C ALA A 98 17.12 12.42 20.57
N ARG A 99 16.26 11.41 20.66
CA ARG A 99 16.51 10.20 21.44
C ARG A 99 17.64 9.34 20.87
N LEU A 100 17.67 9.14 19.55
CA LEU A 100 18.75 8.40 18.90
C LEU A 100 20.09 9.11 19.03
N GLN A 101 20.12 10.45 18.98
CA GLN A 101 21.34 11.23 19.23
C GLN A 101 21.86 11.07 20.66
N ALA A 102 20.96 10.96 21.65
CA ALA A 102 21.35 10.81 23.04
C ALA A 102 21.81 9.38 23.40
N GLU A 103 21.16 8.36 22.82
CA GLU A 103 21.33 6.97 23.24
C GLU A 103 22.16 6.13 22.25
N SER A 104 22.47 6.68 21.07
CA SER A 104 23.11 6.02 19.92
C SER A 104 22.29 4.90 19.30
N SER A 105 21.86 3.88 20.05
CA SER A 105 20.97 2.81 19.57
C SER A 105 20.06 2.29 20.68
N PHE A 106 19.00 1.58 20.32
CA PHE A 106 18.01 1.08 21.27
C PHE A 106 18.08 -0.44 21.48
N PRO A 107 17.69 -0.94 22.66
CA PRO A 107 17.35 -2.35 22.83
C PRO A 107 16.28 -2.79 21.83
N LEU A 108 16.33 -4.06 21.41
CA LEU A 108 15.39 -4.62 20.42
C LEU A 108 13.94 -4.41 20.84
N THR A 109 13.62 -4.74 22.08
CA THR A 109 12.26 -4.61 22.65
C THR A 109 11.71 -3.19 22.51
N ARG A 110 12.52 -2.18 22.77
CA ARG A 110 12.13 -0.77 22.61
C ARG A 110 11.99 -0.36 21.15
N ALA A 111 12.91 -0.78 20.29
CA ALA A 111 12.83 -0.48 18.85
C ALA A 111 11.56 -1.10 18.22
N VAL A 112 11.23 -2.34 18.60
CA VAL A 112 10.03 -3.07 18.16
C VAL A 112 8.76 -2.42 18.69
N ALA A 113 8.72 -2.01 19.97
CA ALA A 113 7.58 -1.28 20.52
C ALA A 113 7.32 0.06 19.80
N ILE A 114 8.39 0.82 19.52
CA ILE A 114 8.28 2.08 18.78
C ILE A 114 7.79 1.81 17.35
N ALA A 115 8.40 0.86 16.65
CA ALA A 115 7.98 0.48 15.29
C ALA A 115 6.53 0.00 15.24
N SER A 116 6.07 -0.74 16.25
CA SER A 116 4.67 -1.20 16.35
C SER A 116 3.69 -0.03 16.49
N GLY A 117 4.04 1.00 17.26
CA GLY A 117 3.25 2.24 17.36
C GLY A 117 3.22 3.02 16.04
N VAL A 118 4.32 3.04 15.29
CA VAL A 118 4.36 3.65 13.95
C VAL A 118 3.51 2.84 12.97
N CYS A 119 3.56 1.50 13.00
CA CYS A 119 2.68 0.67 12.17
C CYS A 119 1.20 0.97 12.44
N ALA A 120 0.80 1.11 13.71
CA ALA A 120 -0.58 1.46 14.04
C ALA A 120 -0.99 2.82 13.49
N ALA A 121 -0.08 3.81 13.50
CA ALA A 121 -0.31 5.11 12.89
C ALA A 121 -0.44 5.03 11.36
N LEU A 122 0.44 4.25 10.71
CA LEU A 122 0.43 4.03 9.27
C LEU A 122 -0.83 3.30 8.82
N GLU A 123 -1.23 2.24 9.51
CA GLU A 123 -2.46 1.49 9.21
C GLU A 123 -3.69 2.41 9.24
N ALA A 124 -3.82 3.24 10.27
CA ALA A 124 -4.91 4.21 10.38
C ALA A 124 -4.90 5.23 9.22
N ALA A 125 -3.72 5.70 8.81
CA ALA A 125 -3.58 6.64 7.69
C ALA A 125 -3.90 5.97 6.34
N HIS A 126 -3.36 4.78 6.09
CA HIS A 126 -3.58 4.01 4.85
C HIS A 126 -5.04 3.60 4.69
N HIS A 127 -5.73 3.27 5.79
CA HIS A 127 -7.18 3.05 5.78
C HIS A 127 -7.97 4.30 5.36
N ALA A 128 -7.49 5.49 5.73
CA ALA A 128 -8.02 6.78 5.29
C ALA A 128 -7.51 7.21 3.90
N GLN A 129 -6.78 6.33 3.18
CA GLN A 129 -6.17 6.59 1.87
C GLN A 129 -5.17 7.76 1.88
N VAL A 130 -4.48 7.95 3.01
CA VAL A 130 -3.42 8.94 3.19
C VAL A 130 -2.09 8.23 3.33
N ILE A 131 -1.17 8.52 2.42
CA ILE A 131 0.22 8.04 2.47
C ILE A 131 1.07 9.14 3.10
N HIS A 132 1.97 8.78 4.01
CA HIS A 132 2.77 9.77 4.72
C HIS A 132 3.90 10.34 3.86
N TYR A 133 4.63 9.49 3.11
CA TYR A 133 5.77 9.82 2.24
C TYR A 133 7.04 10.38 2.90
N ASP A 134 7.05 10.61 4.21
CA ASP A 134 8.18 11.20 4.94
C ASP A 134 8.34 10.59 6.34
N ILE A 135 8.16 9.27 6.45
CA ILE A 135 8.43 8.56 7.69
C ILE A 135 9.93 8.61 7.99
N LYS A 136 10.27 9.18 9.15
CA LYS A 136 11.65 9.29 9.64
C LYS A 136 11.66 9.60 11.14
N PRO A 137 12.80 9.39 11.83
CA PRO A 137 12.93 9.70 13.26
C PRO A 137 12.51 11.12 13.69
N HIS A 138 12.57 12.11 12.79
CA HIS A 138 12.15 13.47 13.12
C HIS A 138 10.63 13.60 13.28
N ASN A 139 9.87 12.81 12.52
CA ASN A 139 8.41 12.85 12.46
C ASN A 139 7.75 11.86 13.43
N VAL A 140 8.52 11.31 14.36
CA VAL A 140 8.05 10.41 15.41
C VAL A 140 8.40 11.03 16.76
N ILE A 141 7.40 11.28 17.60
CA ILE A 141 7.55 11.80 18.96
C ILE A 141 7.28 10.69 19.96
N LEU A 142 8.16 10.56 20.95
CA LEU A 142 7.96 9.73 22.13
C LEU A 142 7.50 10.64 23.28
N THR A 143 6.30 10.40 23.77
CA THR A 143 5.71 11.14 24.88
C THR A 143 6.28 10.65 26.22
N GLY A 144 6.03 11.40 27.30
CA GLY A 144 6.52 11.06 28.65
C GLY A 144 5.96 9.75 29.21
N ASP A 145 4.76 9.36 28.78
CA ASP A 145 4.07 8.10 29.09
C ASP A 145 4.44 6.95 28.14
N GLY A 146 5.37 7.18 27.20
CA GLY A 146 5.89 6.14 26.31
C GLY A 146 5.05 5.88 25.06
N LEU A 147 4.02 6.69 24.81
CA LEU A 147 3.22 6.62 23.59
C LEU A 147 4.03 7.14 22.38
N VAL A 148 3.86 6.47 21.25
CA VAL A 148 4.38 6.91 19.96
C VAL A 148 3.37 7.81 19.29
N LYS A 149 3.78 8.99 18.86
CA LYS A 149 2.96 9.93 18.07
C LYS A 149 3.68 10.24 16.76
N VAL A 150 3.07 9.88 15.64
CA VAL A 150 3.55 10.24 14.31
C VAL A 150 2.89 11.56 13.89
N ILE A 151 3.71 12.52 13.46
CA ILE A 151 3.30 13.87 13.05
C ILE A 151 3.41 14.03 11.53
N ASP A 152 2.84 15.10 10.98
CA ASP A 152 3.02 15.52 9.57
C ASP A 152 2.42 14.60 8.47
N PHE A 153 1.39 13.81 8.77
CA PHE A 153 0.64 13.03 7.77
C PHE A 153 0.05 13.89 6.65
N GLY A 154 0.14 13.41 5.41
CA GLY A 154 -0.54 14.01 4.24
C GLY A 154 0.00 15.37 3.79
N ILE A 155 1.08 15.89 4.39
CA ILE A 155 1.69 17.18 3.99
C ILE A 155 2.85 16.94 3.02
N ALA A 156 3.58 15.83 3.15
CA ALA A 156 4.73 15.56 2.29
C ALA A 156 4.31 15.15 0.86
N GLY A 157 3.18 14.46 0.69
CA GLY A 157 2.60 14.16 -0.62
C GLY A 157 2.21 15.42 -1.40
N PHE A 158 1.58 16.37 -0.71
CA PHE A 158 1.23 17.70 -1.21
C PHE A 158 2.47 18.47 -1.68
N VAL A 159 3.51 18.48 -0.84
CA VAL A 159 4.75 19.18 -1.12
C VAL A 159 5.52 18.52 -2.27
N GLN A 160 5.64 17.19 -2.29
CA GLN A 160 6.20 16.45 -3.42
C GLN A 160 5.45 16.81 -4.72
N ALA A 161 4.12 16.76 -4.72
CA ALA A 161 3.33 17.11 -5.91
C ALA A 161 3.44 18.60 -6.32
N ALA A 162 3.65 19.51 -5.37
CA ALA A 162 3.85 20.94 -5.64
C ALA A 162 5.22 21.23 -6.26
N PHE A 163 6.27 20.52 -5.83
CA PHE A 163 7.64 20.73 -6.30
C PHE A 163 8.03 19.86 -7.51
N THR A 164 7.40 18.70 -7.71
CA THR A 164 7.59 17.84 -8.89
C THR A 164 7.05 18.48 -10.18
N VAL A 165 5.99 19.29 -10.08
CA VAL A 165 5.40 20.01 -11.24
C VAL A 165 6.24 21.23 -11.66
N ALA A 166 7.04 21.81 -10.76
CA ALA A 166 7.98 22.88 -11.05
C ALA A 166 9.28 22.32 -11.67
N ARG A 167 9.26 22.06 -12.98
CA ARG A 167 10.38 21.52 -13.79
C ARG A 167 11.77 22.14 -13.48
N SER A 168 12.80 21.29 -13.38
CA SER A 168 14.05 21.29 -14.18
C SER A 168 15.19 20.58 -13.44
N SER A 169 16.17 20.13 -14.22
CA SER A 169 17.35 19.28 -13.93
C SER A 169 18.35 19.80 -12.88
N GLN A 170 17.92 20.57 -11.88
CA GLN A 170 18.77 21.13 -10.82
C GLN A 170 18.02 21.24 -9.49
N LEU A 171 17.47 20.13 -8.98
CA LEU A 171 16.90 20.12 -7.64
C LEU A 171 17.56 19.03 -6.81
N THR A 172 18.29 19.47 -5.79
CA THR A 172 18.62 18.66 -4.61
C THR A 172 17.30 18.04 -4.14
N PRO A 173 17.22 16.71 -3.92
CA PRO A 173 15.98 16.06 -3.50
C PRO A 173 15.40 16.82 -2.31
N ALA A 174 14.19 17.37 -2.45
CA ALA A 174 13.52 18.06 -1.36
C ALA A 174 13.15 17.01 -0.29
N GLY A 175 14.04 16.81 0.70
CA GLY A 175 13.86 15.82 1.75
C GLY A 175 15.17 15.30 2.34
N THR A 176 15.02 14.40 3.31
CA THR A 176 16.09 13.63 3.95
C THR A 176 16.14 12.26 3.25
N PRO A 177 16.89 12.08 2.15
CA PRO A 177 16.85 10.88 1.31
C PRO A 177 17.21 9.59 2.07
N GLU A 178 17.81 9.69 3.24
CA GLU A 178 18.25 8.60 4.11
C GLU A 178 17.13 7.58 4.37
N PHE A 179 15.88 8.02 4.50
CA PHE A 179 14.73 7.15 4.79
C PHE A 179 13.78 6.96 3.60
N GLY A 180 13.73 7.92 2.66
CA GLY A 180 12.85 7.84 1.48
C GLY A 180 13.08 6.57 0.65
N ALA A 181 12.00 6.07 0.07
CA ALA A 181 11.99 4.86 -0.73
C ALA A 181 12.53 5.10 -2.15
N PRO A 182 13.19 4.11 -2.79
CA PRO A 182 13.82 4.27 -4.10
C PRO A 182 12.86 4.78 -5.18
N GLU A 183 11.64 4.26 -5.22
CA GLU A 183 10.60 4.60 -6.20
C GLU A 183 10.17 6.07 -6.13
N GLN A 184 10.23 6.69 -4.95
CA GLN A 184 9.90 8.11 -4.78
C GLN A 184 10.87 9.04 -5.54
N PHE A 185 12.02 8.52 -5.98
CA PHE A 185 13.01 9.27 -6.76
C PHE A 185 13.01 8.92 -8.26
N LEU A 186 12.23 7.92 -8.69
CA LEU A 186 12.19 7.41 -10.08
C LEU A 186 10.91 7.79 -10.81
N THR A 187 9.76 7.58 -10.17
CA THR A 187 8.43 7.76 -10.76
C THR A 187 7.56 8.52 -9.77
N GLU A 188 6.80 9.51 -10.25
CA GLU A 188 6.37 10.66 -9.44
C GLU A 188 5.48 10.36 -8.21
N ARG A 189 5.02 9.12 -7.96
CA ARG A 189 4.28 8.75 -6.75
C ARG A 189 4.53 7.32 -6.32
N GLY A 190 5.12 7.13 -5.13
CA GLY A 190 5.10 5.87 -4.40
C GLY A 190 3.71 5.58 -3.82
N ASP A 191 3.57 4.49 -3.08
CA ASP A 191 2.33 4.10 -2.38
C ASP A 191 2.59 3.85 -0.88
N GLU A 192 1.64 3.22 -0.18
CA GLU A 192 1.76 2.82 1.22
C GLU A 192 3.01 2.00 1.54
N ARG A 193 3.59 1.29 0.56
CA ARG A 193 4.81 0.50 0.71
C ARG A 193 6.08 1.36 0.73
N SER A 194 5.99 2.61 0.28
CA SER A 194 7.05 3.60 0.48
C SER A 194 7.18 3.97 1.95
N ASP A 195 6.07 4.08 2.69
CA ASP A 195 6.11 4.32 4.14
C ASP A 195 6.71 3.12 4.89
N LEU A 196 6.44 1.90 4.43
CA LEU A 196 7.01 0.67 5.00
C LEU A 196 8.52 0.55 4.77
N TYR A 197 9.00 0.96 3.59
CA TYR A 197 10.44 1.04 3.36
C TYR A 197 11.12 2.04 4.31
N ALA A 198 10.50 3.21 4.48
CA ALA A 198 11.00 4.24 5.39
C ALA A 198 10.97 3.77 6.86
N LEU A 199 9.94 3.01 7.26
CA LEU A 199 9.90 2.30 8.54
C LEU A 199 11.06 1.32 8.70
N GLY A 200 11.38 0.54 7.65
CA GLY A 200 12.55 -0.35 7.64
C GLY A 200 13.87 0.39 7.88
N GLY A 201 14.04 1.54 7.22
CA GLY A 201 15.19 2.41 7.43
C GLY A 201 15.26 2.97 8.85
N MET A 202 14.11 3.33 9.43
CA MET A 202 14.01 3.79 10.82
C MET A 202 14.31 2.67 11.82
N LEU A 203 13.82 1.45 11.59
CA LEU A 203 14.11 0.30 12.44
C LEU A 203 15.62 -0.05 12.40
N PHE A 204 16.22 -0.04 11.21
CA PHE A 204 17.67 -0.17 11.03
C PHE A 204 18.43 0.92 11.83
N ALA A 205 17.98 2.18 11.74
CA ALA A 205 18.60 3.28 12.47
C ALA A 205 18.44 3.16 13.99
N MET A 206 17.27 2.74 14.48
CA MET A 206 17.07 2.49 15.91
C MET A 206 17.98 1.38 16.44
N LEU A 207 18.20 0.34 15.64
CA LEU A 207 19.00 -0.82 16.06
C LEU A 207 20.50 -0.59 15.90
N THR A 208 20.95 0.22 14.94
CA THR A 208 22.39 0.39 14.65
C THR A 208 22.94 1.78 14.95
N GLY A 209 22.07 2.75 15.21
CA GLY A 209 22.41 4.16 15.40
C GLY A 209 22.69 4.96 14.15
N ARG A 210 22.55 4.34 12.96
CA ARG A 210 22.74 5.02 11.67
C ARG A 210 21.74 4.50 10.63
N PRO A 211 21.32 5.32 9.65
CA PRO A 211 20.48 4.83 8.56
C PRO A 211 21.23 3.79 7.70
N PRO A 212 20.50 2.94 6.96
CA PRO A 212 21.12 1.88 6.14
C PRO A 212 21.99 2.46 5.01
N PHE A 213 21.56 3.57 4.40
CA PHE A 213 22.30 4.25 3.34
C PHE A 213 22.84 5.58 3.86
N THR A 214 24.13 5.79 3.63
CA THR A 214 24.83 7.05 3.93
C THR A 214 25.70 7.44 2.73
N GLY A 215 25.95 8.74 2.58
CA GLY A 215 26.70 9.31 1.47
C GLY A 215 27.18 10.72 1.79
N HIS A 216 28.13 11.21 1.00
CA HIS A 216 28.70 12.54 1.16
C HIS A 216 27.75 13.67 0.75
N ASN A 217 26.67 13.34 0.03
CA ASN A 217 25.56 14.25 -0.29
C ASN A 217 24.26 13.44 -0.57
N SER A 218 23.15 14.16 -0.68
CA SER A 218 21.82 13.58 -0.93
C SER A 218 21.75 12.74 -2.21
N LEU A 219 22.37 13.21 -3.29
CA LEU A 219 22.36 12.50 -4.58
C LEU A 219 23.09 11.16 -4.49
N ALA A 220 24.20 11.10 -3.75
CA ALA A 220 24.93 9.87 -3.51
C ALA A 220 24.06 8.86 -2.73
N VAL A 221 23.33 9.31 -1.71
CA VAL A 221 22.41 8.44 -0.95
C VAL A 221 21.31 7.88 -1.87
N VAL A 222 20.69 8.72 -2.69
CA VAL A 222 19.67 8.30 -3.65
C VAL A 222 20.26 7.29 -4.64
N ARG A 223 21.42 7.57 -5.24
CA ARG A 223 22.06 6.65 -6.20
C ARG A 223 22.31 5.28 -5.60
N ARG A 224 22.82 5.22 -4.36
CA ARG A 224 23.03 3.96 -3.65
C ARG A 224 21.73 3.20 -3.44
N LYS A 225 20.64 3.89 -3.07
CA LYS A 225 19.32 3.26 -2.92
C LYS A 225 18.76 2.68 -4.22
N LEU A 226 19.09 3.29 -5.36
CA LEU A 226 18.67 2.82 -6.68
C LEU A 226 19.50 1.62 -7.15
N ASP A 227 20.82 1.64 -6.90
CA ASP A 227 21.76 0.70 -7.49
C ASP A 227 22.16 -0.46 -6.55
N GLU A 228 22.19 -0.24 -5.24
CA GLU A 228 22.72 -1.16 -4.24
C GLU A 228 21.60 -1.75 -3.37
N ASP A 229 21.78 -3.00 -2.95
CA ASP A 229 20.93 -3.59 -1.91
C ASP A 229 21.28 -3.00 -0.54
N ALA A 230 20.29 -2.99 0.37
CA ALA A 230 20.51 -2.50 1.72
C ALA A 230 21.55 -3.37 2.46
N PRO A 231 22.43 -2.77 3.29
CA PRO A 231 23.38 -3.55 4.07
C PRO A 231 22.65 -4.49 5.04
N SER A 232 23.24 -5.66 5.25
CA SER A 232 22.72 -6.61 6.24
C SER A 232 22.75 -6.02 7.64
N LEU A 233 21.62 -6.12 8.35
CA LEU A 233 21.50 -5.65 9.73
C LEU A 233 22.47 -6.39 10.66
N ASP A 234 22.64 -7.70 10.48
CA ASP A 234 23.54 -8.53 11.30
C ASP A 234 25.00 -8.09 11.22
N ALA A 235 25.42 -7.58 10.05
CA ALA A 235 26.77 -7.06 9.86
C ALA A 235 27.03 -5.76 10.66
N HIS A 236 25.96 -5.08 11.09
CA HIS A 236 26.03 -3.84 11.86
C HIS A 236 25.67 -4.05 13.34
N ARG A 237 24.87 -5.06 13.65
CA ARG A 237 24.49 -5.45 15.00
C ARG A 237 24.30 -6.96 15.07
N ALA A 238 25.33 -7.65 15.56
CA ALA A 238 25.27 -9.10 15.79
C ALA A 238 24.35 -9.46 16.96
N GLY A 239 23.84 -10.70 16.94
CA GLY A 239 23.05 -11.27 18.04
C GLY A 239 21.57 -10.86 18.04
N LEU A 240 21.07 -10.30 16.93
CA LEU A 240 19.63 -10.10 16.74
C LEU A 240 18.96 -11.42 16.34
N PRO A 241 17.68 -11.62 16.69
CA PRO A 241 16.90 -12.74 16.18
C PRO A 241 16.83 -12.70 14.64
N PRO A 242 17.03 -13.84 13.95
CA PRO A 242 16.99 -13.90 12.49
C PRO A 242 15.73 -13.29 11.87
N GLU A 243 14.60 -13.41 12.56
CA GLU A 243 13.31 -12.88 12.14
C GLU A 243 13.29 -11.35 12.07
N VAL A 244 14.02 -10.66 12.96
CA VAL A 244 14.18 -9.19 12.94
C VAL A 244 15.00 -8.78 11.72
N THR A 245 16.13 -9.46 11.50
CA THR A 245 17.02 -9.19 10.36
C THR A 245 16.31 -9.45 9.03
N ALA A 246 15.54 -10.54 8.95
CA ALA A 246 14.72 -10.85 7.79
C ALA A 246 13.65 -9.76 7.54
N LEU A 247 12.92 -9.33 8.59
CA LEU A 247 11.91 -8.28 8.45
C LEU A 247 12.51 -6.95 7.97
N VAL A 248 13.64 -6.53 8.54
CA VAL A 248 14.33 -5.29 8.13
C VAL A 248 14.83 -5.39 6.68
N ALA A 249 15.39 -6.53 6.29
CA ALA A 249 15.85 -6.75 4.92
C ALA A 249 14.70 -6.76 3.90
N GLU A 250 13.53 -7.28 4.29
CA GLU A 250 12.33 -7.31 3.46
C GLU A 250 11.71 -5.91 3.30
N LEU A 251 11.60 -5.14 4.38
CA LEU A 251 11.14 -3.75 4.34
C LEU A 251 12.04 -2.88 3.44
N LEU A 252 13.36 -3.15 3.44
CA LEU A 252 14.36 -2.41 2.68
C LEU A 252 14.58 -2.93 1.24
N GLN A 253 13.72 -3.82 0.75
CA GLN A 253 13.77 -4.24 -0.66
C GLN A 253 13.55 -3.05 -1.59
N ARG A 254 14.36 -2.96 -2.66
CA ARG A 254 14.22 -1.87 -3.64
C ARG A 254 12.89 -1.93 -4.38
N ASP A 255 12.51 -3.13 -4.79
CA ASP A 255 11.22 -3.42 -5.40
C ASP A 255 10.10 -3.37 -4.35
N PRO A 256 9.12 -2.46 -4.46
CA PRO A 256 7.97 -2.40 -3.54
C PRO A 256 7.17 -3.70 -3.45
N ASP A 257 7.11 -4.49 -4.52
CA ASP A 257 6.40 -5.78 -4.57
C ASP A 257 7.13 -6.89 -3.77
N ARG A 258 8.34 -6.61 -3.28
CA ARG A 258 9.12 -7.53 -2.44
C ARG A 258 9.09 -7.16 -0.95
N ARG A 259 8.34 -6.12 -0.58
CA ARG A 259 8.16 -5.66 0.79
C ARG A 259 6.89 -6.28 1.39
N PRO A 260 6.71 -6.24 2.73
CA PRO A 260 5.38 -6.39 3.31
C PRO A 260 4.44 -5.35 2.69
N GLN A 261 3.19 -5.71 2.46
CA GLN A 261 2.26 -4.82 1.74
C GLN A 261 1.49 -3.87 2.65
N THR A 262 1.29 -4.27 3.91
CA THR A 262 0.49 -3.49 4.85
C THR A 262 1.24 -3.28 6.15
N ALA A 263 1.00 -2.13 6.79
CA ALA A 263 1.52 -1.85 8.12
C ALA A 263 1.04 -2.89 9.16
N GLN A 264 -0.16 -3.45 8.96
CA GLN A 264 -0.73 -4.51 9.80
C GLN A 264 0.12 -5.80 9.74
N GLN A 265 0.56 -6.24 8.55
CA GLN A 265 1.43 -7.41 8.41
C GLN A 265 2.75 -7.22 9.17
N VAL A 266 3.33 -6.02 9.06
CA VAL A 266 4.56 -5.67 9.78
C VAL A 266 4.32 -5.67 11.29
N GLN A 267 3.21 -5.09 11.74
CA GLN A 267 2.86 -5.03 13.15
C GLN A 267 2.68 -6.42 13.77
N GLN A 268 1.99 -7.34 13.08
CA GLN A 268 1.80 -8.72 13.54
C GLN A 268 3.14 -9.45 13.71
N ARG A 269 4.06 -9.26 12.76
CA ARG A 269 5.42 -9.82 12.86
C ARG A 269 6.21 -9.21 14.02
N LEU A 270 6.13 -7.90 14.21
CA LEU A 270 6.75 -7.20 15.35
C LEU A 270 6.19 -7.68 16.69
N GLN A 271 4.89 -7.94 16.78
CA GLN A 271 4.25 -8.43 18.00
C GLN A 271 4.67 -9.87 18.32
N ALA A 272 4.71 -10.76 17.33
CA ALA A 272 5.22 -12.13 17.52
C ALA A 272 6.67 -12.15 18.04
N LEU A 273 7.49 -11.16 17.66
CA LEU A 273 8.85 -11.01 18.18
C LEU A 273 8.90 -10.61 19.64
N LEU A 274 7.98 -9.74 20.10
CA LEU A 274 7.88 -9.37 21.51
C LEU A 274 7.44 -10.56 22.36
N GLU A 275 6.46 -11.34 21.90
CA GLU A 275 5.95 -12.51 22.60
C GLU A 275 7.01 -13.62 22.72
N SER A 276 7.77 -13.86 21.65
CA SER A 276 8.87 -14.83 21.64
C SER A 276 10.03 -14.39 22.55
N SER A 277 10.32 -13.09 22.62
CA SER A 277 11.35 -12.53 23.50
C SER A 277 10.93 -12.62 24.98
N ALA A 278 9.66 -12.35 25.28
CA ALA A 278 9.12 -12.47 26.64
C ALA A 278 9.08 -13.92 27.15
N ALA A 279 8.81 -14.89 26.28
CA ALA A 279 8.84 -16.31 26.61
C ALA A 279 10.27 -16.82 26.91
N ALA A 280 11.30 -16.20 26.31
CA ALA A 280 12.70 -16.53 26.55
C ALA A 280 13.26 -15.96 27.88
N GLU A 281 12.62 -14.92 28.44
CA GLU A 281 13.04 -14.25 29.69
C GLU A 281 12.35 -14.77 30.96
N ALA A 282 11.36 -15.68 30.85
CA ALA A 282 10.72 -16.29 32.01
C ALA A 282 11.63 -17.38 32.65
N PRO A 283 11.81 -17.40 33.99
CA PRO A 283 12.55 -18.48 34.64
C PRO A 283 11.80 -19.79 34.45
N THR A 284 12.46 -20.78 33.83
CA THR A 284 11.95 -22.14 33.65
C THR A 284 11.70 -22.81 35.00
N ALA A 285 10.50 -22.63 35.57
CA ALA A 285 9.96 -23.55 36.55
C ALA A 285 9.53 -24.80 35.78
N ALA A 286 10.24 -25.90 36.01
CA ALA A 286 9.98 -27.20 35.40
C ALA A 286 8.54 -27.65 35.70
N MET A 287 7.65 -27.52 34.71
CA MET A 287 6.41 -28.29 34.66
C MET A 287 6.69 -29.65 34.00
N PRO A 288 6.14 -30.76 34.51
CA PRO A 288 6.31 -32.07 33.90
C PRO A 288 5.64 -32.11 32.52
N PRO A 289 6.12 -32.98 31.61
CA PRO A 289 5.63 -33.00 30.23
C PRO A 289 4.15 -33.37 30.18
N PRO A 290 3.33 -32.70 29.34
CA PRO A 290 1.97 -33.13 29.12
C PRO A 290 1.95 -34.51 28.46
N SER A 291 0.97 -35.31 28.86
CA SER A 291 0.75 -36.65 28.33
C SER A 291 0.53 -36.61 26.82
N ARG A 292 1.23 -37.47 26.08
CA ARG A 292 1.07 -37.64 24.63
C ARG A 292 -0.38 -38.01 24.31
N THR A 293 -1.15 -37.09 23.74
CA THR A 293 -2.39 -37.41 23.03
C THR A 293 -2.04 -37.92 21.63
N ARG A 294 -2.69 -39.02 21.24
CA ARG A 294 -2.54 -39.65 19.91
C ARG A 294 -2.82 -38.63 18.80
N PRO A 295 -2.18 -38.76 17.62
CA PRO A 295 -2.62 -38.04 16.42
C PRO A 295 -4.10 -38.36 16.19
N MET A 296 -4.95 -37.34 16.10
CA MET A 296 -6.25 -37.54 15.47
C MET A 296 -5.99 -37.75 13.98
N ASP A 297 -6.50 -38.86 13.45
CA ASP A 297 -6.71 -39.03 12.01
C ASP A 297 -7.54 -37.84 11.53
N VAL A 298 -6.91 -36.95 10.76
CA VAL A 298 -7.64 -35.99 9.94
C VAL A 298 -8.04 -36.77 8.68
N THR A 299 -9.25 -37.31 8.69
CA THR A 299 -9.86 -37.83 7.47
C THR A 299 -10.02 -36.67 6.49
N PRO A 300 -9.60 -36.81 5.21
CA PRO A 300 -9.83 -35.78 4.20
C PRO A 300 -11.32 -35.54 4.05
N HIS A 301 -11.78 -34.33 4.37
CA HIS A 301 -13.16 -33.94 4.11
C HIS A 301 -13.26 -33.50 2.65
N ALA A 302 -14.03 -34.24 1.84
CA ALA A 302 -14.37 -33.78 0.50
C ALA A 302 -15.28 -32.54 0.61
N PRO A 303 -15.07 -31.50 -0.22
CA PRO A 303 -15.88 -30.29 -0.17
C PRO A 303 -17.35 -30.63 -0.45
N SER A 304 -18.24 -30.23 0.46
CA SER A 304 -19.68 -30.39 0.32
C SER A 304 -20.31 -29.09 -0.17
N ARG A 305 -21.17 -29.18 -1.19
CA ARG A 305 -21.93 -28.03 -1.73
C ARG A 305 -22.83 -27.45 -0.63
N PRO A 306 -22.88 -26.13 -0.43
CA PRO A 306 -23.80 -25.52 0.53
C PRO A 306 -25.25 -25.78 0.11
N ALA A 307 -26.10 -26.07 1.11
CA ALA A 307 -27.51 -26.37 0.91
C ALA A 307 -28.30 -25.12 0.47
N PRO A 308 -29.41 -25.28 -0.29
CA PRO A 308 -30.19 -24.18 -0.88
C PRO A 308 -30.82 -23.17 0.10
N ASP A 309 -30.69 -23.36 1.42
CA ASP A 309 -31.50 -22.67 2.42
C ASP A 309 -30.71 -21.76 3.39
N SER A 310 -29.42 -21.52 3.18
CA SER A 310 -28.65 -20.50 3.94
C SER A 310 -28.95 -19.03 3.52
N TRP A 311 -30.15 -18.74 2.98
CA TRP A 311 -30.45 -17.54 2.19
C TRP A 311 -31.27 -16.50 2.95
N ASN A 312 -30.63 -15.62 3.72
CA ASN A 312 -31.33 -14.55 4.45
C ASN A 312 -30.78 -13.14 4.10
N ARG A 313 -31.23 -12.64 2.94
CA ARG A 313 -31.55 -11.25 2.52
C ARG A 313 -30.66 -10.08 2.98
N ALA A 314 -29.66 -9.78 2.14
CA ALA A 314 -29.28 -8.41 1.74
C ALA A 314 -28.36 -8.39 0.48
N SER A 315 -28.28 -9.50 -0.27
CA SER A 315 -27.00 -10.00 -0.77
C SER A 315 -26.99 -10.31 -2.27
N THR A 316 -25.81 -10.19 -2.87
CA THR A 316 -25.37 -10.66 -4.19
C THR A 316 -25.56 -12.16 -4.49
N ASP A 317 -26.43 -12.85 -3.75
CA ASP A 317 -26.61 -14.30 -3.81
C ASP A 317 -27.60 -14.76 -4.89
N GLU A 318 -28.49 -13.88 -5.37
CA GLU A 318 -29.44 -14.16 -6.46
C GLU A 318 -28.81 -14.04 -7.86
N THR A 319 -27.61 -13.46 -7.97
CA THR A 319 -26.91 -13.34 -9.24
C THR A 319 -26.37 -14.70 -9.69
N PRO A 320 -26.80 -15.23 -10.85
CA PRO A 320 -26.22 -16.46 -11.41
C PRO A 320 -24.72 -16.28 -11.62
N PHE A 321 -23.93 -17.31 -11.30
CA PHE A 321 -22.50 -17.29 -11.60
C PHE A 321 -22.27 -17.63 -13.08
N THR A 322 -22.65 -16.70 -13.96
CA THR A 322 -22.52 -16.84 -15.41
C THR A 322 -21.83 -15.60 -15.99
N ALA A 323 -21.18 -15.78 -17.15
CA ALA A 323 -20.53 -14.68 -17.86
C ALA A 323 -21.52 -13.54 -18.18
N ASP A 324 -22.75 -13.84 -18.57
CA ASP A 324 -23.76 -12.82 -18.85
C ASP A 324 -24.22 -12.04 -17.62
N ALA A 325 -24.23 -12.65 -16.44
CA ALA A 325 -24.67 -12.00 -15.21
C ALA A 325 -23.54 -11.19 -14.53
N LEU A 326 -22.29 -11.61 -14.70
CA LEU A 326 -21.14 -11.02 -13.99
C LEU A 326 -20.21 -10.21 -14.87
N LEU A 327 -20.25 -10.37 -16.18
CA LEU A 327 -19.36 -9.67 -17.10
C LEU A 327 -20.17 -8.87 -18.12
N PRO A 328 -19.79 -7.62 -18.40
CA PRO A 328 -20.48 -6.83 -19.41
C PRO A 328 -20.20 -7.38 -20.82
N LYS A 329 -21.12 -7.16 -21.76
CA LYS A 329 -20.85 -7.45 -23.19
C LYS A 329 -19.86 -6.46 -23.80
N ARG A 330 -19.87 -5.22 -23.32
CA ARG A 330 -19.00 -4.12 -23.73
C ARG A 330 -18.70 -3.22 -22.54
N PHE A 331 -17.51 -2.66 -22.48
CA PHE A 331 -17.18 -1.61 -21.50
C PHE A 331 -16.25 -0.57 -22.12
N THR A 332 -16.28 0.64 -21.56
CA THR A 332 -15.39 1.74 -21.95
C THR A 332 -14.44 2.06 -20.81
N ASN A 333 -13.14 2.14 -21.10
CA ASN A 333 -12.11 2.46 -20.10
C ASN A 333 -12.01 3.97 -19.80
N ASP A 334 -11.10 4.32 -18.88
CA ASP A 334 -10.89 5.71 -18.43
C ASP A 334 -10.29 6.63 -19.51
N LEU A 335 -9.96 6.08 -20.68
CA LEU A 335 -9.42 6.78 -21.84
C LEU A 335 -10.43 6.84 -23.00
N ASP A 336 -11.72 6.62 -22.71
CA ASP A 336 -12.83 6.60 -23.68
C ASP A 336 -12.68 5.53 -24.79
N ILE A 337 -11.99 4.43 -24.50
CA ILE A 337 -11.78 3.33 -25.45
C ILE A 337 -12.72 2.18 -25.13
N GLU A 338 -13.47 1.75 -26.14
CA GLU A 338 -14.45 0.66 -26.03
C GLU A 338 -13.79 -0.70 -26.25
N PHE A 339 -14.20 -1.68 -25.44
CA PHE A 339 -13.84 -3.09 -25.57
C PHE A 339 -15.11 -3.92 -25.69
N ALA A 340 -15.11 -4.89 -26.60
CA ALA A 340 -16.21 -5.83 -26.75
C ALA A 340 -15.77 -7.24 -26.39
N ARG A 341 -16.64 -7.97 -25.70
CA ARG A 341 -16.42 -9.38 -25.35
C ARG A 341 -16.49 -10.22 -26.63
N ILE A 342 -15.43 -10.97 -26.90
CA ILE A 342 -15.29 -11.79 -28.12
C ILE A 342 -15.28 -13.30 -27.82
N GLY A 343 -15.11 -13.67 -26.55
CA GLY A 343 -15.19 -15.05 -26.10
C GLY A 343 -15.38 -15.13 -24.59
N GLU A 344 -16.04 -16.20 -24.15
CA GLU A 344 -16.30 -16.49 -22.76
C GLU A 344 -16.41 -18.00 -22.54
N GLU A 345 -16.08 -18.45 -21.34
CA GLU A 345 -16.24 -19.83 -20.93
C GLU A 345 -16.38 -19.91 -19.40
N THR A 346 -17.15 -20.87 -18.90
CA THR A 346 -17.23 -21.19 -17.46
C THR A 346 -16.73 -22.60 -17.26
N ARG A 347 -15.77 -22.77 -16.35
CA ARG A 347 -15.08 -24.05 -16.15
C ARG A 347 -14.92 -24.35 -14.66
N PRO A 348 -14.88 -25.63 -14.25
CA PRO A 348 -14.52 -26.01 -12.90
C PRO A 348 -13.12 -25.49 -12.56
N ALA A 349 -12.89 -25.08 -11.31
CA ALA A 349 -11.59 -24.54 -10.90
C ALA A 349 -10.41 -25.50 -11.19
N GLN A 350 -10.66 -26.82 -11.14
CA GLN A 350 -9.68 -27.86 -11.49
C GLN A 350 -9.14 -27.76 -12.94
N GLU A 351 -9.86 -27.11 -13.85
CA GLU A 351 -9.54 -27.10 -15.29
C GLU A 351 -8.99 -25.76 -15.80
N THR A 352 -8.64 -24.85 -14.88
CA THR A 352 -8.38 -23.43 -15.20
C THR A 352 -6.92 -23.09 -15.50
N GLY A 353 -6.02 -24.07 -15.46
CA GLY A 353 -4.60 -23.90 -15.71
C GLY A 353 -3.79 -25.15 -15.37
N PRO A 354 -2.47 -25.03 -15.21
CA PRO A 354 -1.60 -26.15 -14.80
C PRO A 354 -2.04 -26.77 -13.46
N ASP A 355 -1.76 -28.06 -13.25
CA ASP A 355 -2.26 -28.85 -12.11
C ASP A 355 -1.92 -28.25 -10.74
N ASP A 356 -0.77 -27.57 -10.61
CA ASP A 356 -0.34 -26.92 -9.37
C ASP A 356 -1.22 -25.71 -9.01
N TRP A 357 -1.61 -24.92 -10.02
CA TRP A 357 -2.50 -23.77 -9.87
C TRP A 357 -3.94 -24.18 -9.61
N ALA A 358 -4.45 -25.12 -10.39
CA ALA A 358 -5.80 -25.63 -10.26
C ALA A 358 -6.04 -26.28 -8.89
N GLY A 359 -5.04 -26.99 -8.35
CA GLY A 359 -5.09 -27.54 -6.99
C GLY A 359 -5.19 -26.49 -5.89
N GLU A 360 -4.49 -25.36 -6.02
CA GLU A 360 -4.50 -24.27 -5.02
C GLU A 360 -5.83 -23.49 -4.99
N LEU A 361 -6.48 -23.32 -6.14
CA LEU A 361 -7.82 -22.73 -6.21
C LEU A 361 -8.82 -23.62 -5.49
N VAL A 362 -8.79 -24.93 -5.76
CA VAL A 362 -9.69 -25.91 -5.14
C VAL A 362 -9.42 -26.05 -3.64
N HIS A 363 -8.17 -25.96 -3.20
CA HIS A 363 -7.81 -25.97 -1.78
C HIS A 363 -8.40 -24.77 -1.01
N ARG A 364 -8.80 -23.71 -1.71
CA ARG A 364 -9.44 -22.51 -1.15
C ARG A 364 -10.92 -22.43 -1.45
N ASP A 365 -11.52 -23.59 -1.69
CA ASP A 365 -12.93 -23.73 -1.97
C ASP A 365 -13.39 -22.93 -3.20
N CYS A 366 -12.48 -22.63 -4.14
CA CYS A 366 -12.88 -22.10 -5.43
C CYS A 366 -13.52 -23.23 -6.24
N THR A 367 -14.76 -23.03 -6.67
CA THR A 367 -15.53 -24.07 -7.37
C THR A 367 -15.46 -23.93 -8.88
N GLU A 368 -15.61 -22.71 -9.38
CA GLU A 368 -15.75 -22.40 -10.80
C GLU A 368 -15.05 -21.08 -11.13
N VAL A 369 -14.59 -20.98 -12.38
CA VAL A 369 -13.99 -19.77 -12.92
C VAL A 369 -14.67 -19.43 -14.23
N ILE A 370 -15.12 -18.18 -14.37
CA ILE A 370 -15.55 -17.62 -15.64
C ILE A 370 -14.34 -16.93 -16.26
N ALA A 371 -13.96 -17.33 -17.46
CA ALA A 371 -12.98 -16.63 -18.29
C ALA A 371 -13.70 -15.88 -19.41
N ALA A 372 -13.24 -14.67 -19.72
CA ALA A 372 -13.69 -13.91 -20.88
C ALA A 372 -12.51 -13.20 -21.54
N VAL A 373 -12.60 -13.01 -22.85
CA VAL A 373 -11.64 -12.22 -23.63
C VAL A 373 -12.39 -11.08 -24.29
N TYR A 374 -11.83 -9.88 -24.18
CA TYR A 374 -12.31 -8.68 -24.83
C TYR A 374 -11.28 -8.19 -25.84
N ALA A 375 -11.76 -7.65 -26.95
CA ALA A 375 -10.93 -6.96 -27.94
C ALA A 375 -11.25 -5.46 -27.95
N GLU A 376 -10.20 -4.64 -28.01
CA GLU A 376 -10.30 -3.20 -28.30
C GLU A 376 -11.08 -3.00 -29.60
N GLN A 377 -12.15 -2.20 -29.53
CA GLN A 377 -12.85 -1.67 -30.70
C GLN A 377 -12.02 -0.53 -31.31
N PRO A 378 -12.21 -0.14 -32.59
CA PRO A 378 -11.29 0.73 -33.32
C PRO A 378 -10.78 1.91 -32.49
N GLY A 379 -9.53 1.80 -32.05
CA GLY A 379 -8.95 2.65 -31.02
C GLY A 379 -7.50 3.02 -31.34
N PRO A 380 -6.85 3.86 -30.52
CA PRO A 380 -5.54 4.42 -30.83
C PRO A 380 -4.40 3.40 -30.84
N HIS A 381 -4.60 2.21 -30.26
CA HIS A 381 -3.53 1.21 -30.07
C HIS A 381 -3.83 -0.17 -30.66
N ALA A 382 -5.06 -0.44 -31.11
CA ALA A 382 -5.41 -1.63 -31.86
C ALA A 382 -5.46 -1.37 -33.38
N THR A 383 -4.76 -2.19 -34.15
CA THR A 383 -4.92 -2.27 -35.61
C THR A 383 -5.45 -3.65 -36.01
N PRO A 384 -5.99 -3.83 -37.24
CA PRO A 384 -6.43 -5.15 -37.72
C PRO A 384 -5.34 -6.22 -37.64
N GLU A 385 -4.08 -5.82 -37.78
CA GLU A 385 -2.91 -6.69 -37.71
C GLU A 385 -2.46 -6.96 -36.27
N ASN A 386 -2.73 -6.02 -35.36
CA ASN A 386 -2.21 -5.96 -33.99
C ASN A 386 -3.31 -5.54 -33.00
N PRO A 387 -4.27 -6.42 -32.71
CA PRO A 387 -5.35 -6.14 -31.78
C PRO A 387 -4.86 -6.17 -30.32
N VAL A 388 -5.51 -5.37 -29.47
CA VAL A 388 -5.27 -5.44 -28.02
C VAL A 388 -6.36 -6.25 -27.35
N TYR A 389 -5.94 -7.18 -26.49
CA TYR A 389 -6.83 -8.10 -25.79
C TYR A 389 -6.81 -7.88 -24.29
N ILE A 390 -7.94 -8.20 -23.65
CA ILE A 390 -8.07 -8.24 -22.20
C ILE A 390 -8.67 -9.58 -21.82
N SER A 391 -7.92 -10.39 -21.08
CA SER A 391 -8.42 -11.61 -20.45
C SER A 391 -8.91 -11.28 -19.04
N VAL A 392 -10.19 -11.54 -18.77
CA VAL A 392 -10.82 -11.36 -17.46
C VAL A 392 -11.19 -12.73 -16.90
N GLN A 393 -10.88 -12.97 -15.64
CA GLN A 393 -11.24 -14.18 -14.92
C GLN A 393 -11.99 -13.81 -13.64
N VAL A 394 -13.14 -14.46 -13.41
CA VAL A 394 -13.95 -14.30 -12.20
C VAL A 394 -13.96 -15.64 -11.47
N PHE A 395 -13.53 -15.65 -10.22
CA PHE A 395 -13.39 -16.86 -9.40
C PHE A 395 -14.54 -16.93 -8.38
N ALA A 396 -15.25 -18.05 -8.32
CA ALA A 396 -16.35 -18.27 -7.39
C ALA A 396 -15.83 -18.82 -6.05
N PHE A 397 -16.33 -18.29 -4.93
CA PHE A 397 -16.08 -18.80 -3.58
C PHE A 397 -17.40 -19.02 -2.84
N PRO A 398 -17.41 -19.85 -1.78
CA PRO A 398 -18.64 -20.15 -1.02
C PRO A 398 -19.20 -18.92 -0.30
N ASP A 399 -18.35 -18.00 0.15
CA ASP A 399 -18.75 -16.77 0.84
C ASP A 399 -17.72 -15.65 0.66
N ALA A 400 -18.09 -14.43 1.06
CA ALA A 400 -17.24 -13.25 0.96
C ALA A 400 -15.98 -13.34 1.85
N ALA A 401 -16.03 -14.06 2.97
CA ALA A 401 -14.87 -14.24 3.86
C ALA A 401 -13.81 -15.14 3.22
N THR A 402 -14.24 -16.21 2.55
CA THR A 402 -13.42 -17.12 1.77
C THR A 402 -12.88 -16.43 0.52
N ALA A 403 -13.71 -15.65 -0.17
CA ALA A 403 -13.26 -14.80 -1.27
C ALA A 403 -12.21 -13.77 -0.82
N ALA A 404 -12.37 -13.17 0.36
CA ALA A 404 -11.42 -12.23 0.93
C ALA A 404 -10.11 -12.91 1.38
N GLY A 405 -10.20 -14.10 1.98
CA GLY A 405 -9.05 -14.94 2.33
C GLY A 405 -8.29 -15.41 1.10
N ALA A 406 -9.01 -15.82 0.06
CA ALA A 406 -8.45 -16.14 -1.24
C ALA A 406 -7.88 -14.89 -1.93
N HIS A 407 -8.50 -13.72 -1.85
CA HIS A 407 -7.88 -12.46 -2.31
C HIS A 407 -6.57 -12.17 -1.55
N GLY A 408 -6.56 -12.39 -0.23
CA GLY A 408 -5.35 -12.27 0.60
C GLY A 408 -4.24 -13.26 0.23
N TYR A 409 -4.58 -14.48 -0.21
CA TYR A 409 -3.61 -15.49 -0.60
C TYR A 409 -3.20 -15.42 -2.08
N LEU A 410 -4.19 -15.34 -2.99
CA LEU A 410 -4.03 -15.19 -4.44
C LEU A 410 -3.45 -13.83 -4.83
N GLY A 411 -3.30 -12.92 -3.88
CA GLY A 411 -2.48 -11.72 -4.09
C GLY A 411 -1.95 -11.20 -2.78
N GLY A 412 -1.39 -12.13 -2.01
CA GLY A 412 -0.29 -11.82 -1.15
C GLY A 412 0.99 -11.82 -1.99
N ASP A 413 1.83 -10.83 -1.78
CA ASP A 413 3.21 -10.80 -2.21
C ASP A 413 3.91 -12.05 -1.68
N GLY A 414 4.30 -12.93 -2.61
CA GLY A 414 4.95 -14.21 -2.32
C GLY A 414 4.19 -15.48 -2.72
N GLY A 415 2.94 -15.42 -3.17
CA GLY A 415 2.34 -16.53 -3.93
C GLY A 415 3.00 -16.66 -5.31
N PRO A 416 2.97 -17.83 -5.99
CA PRO A 416 3.55 -17.97 -7.34
C PRO A 416 2.96 -16.86 -8.22
N ALA A 417 3.79 -15.89 -8.59
CA ALA A 417 3.39 -14.63 -9.20
C ALA A 417 2.47 -14.88 -10.40
N TRP A 418 1.16 -14.76 -10.18
CA TRP A 418 0.07 -14.75 -11.15
C TRP A 418 0.30 -15.62 -12.41
N ARG A 419 0.12 -16.94 -12.31
CA ARG A 419 -0.09 -17.79 -13.49
C ARG A 419 -1.56 -17.72 -13.93
N LEU A 420 -2.05 -16.53 -14.26
CA LEU A 420 -3.31 -16.45 -15.00
C LEU A 420 -3.09 -17.15 -16.32
N THR A 421 -3.91 -18.15 -16.62
CA THR A 421 -4.01 -18.63 -17.98
C THR A 421 -4.38 -17.43 -18.85
N VAL A 422 -3.49 -17.07 -19.77
CA VAL A 422 -3.81 -16.10 -20.81
C VAL A 422 -4.77 -16.81 -21.73
N TRP A 423 -6.01 -16.34 -21.80
CA TRP A 423 -7.01 -16.94 -22.68
C TRP A 423 -7.04 -16.20 -24.00
N GLU A 424 -7.12 -16.96 -25.09
CA GLU A 424 -7.29 -16.45 -26.45
C GLU A 424 -8.56 -17.04 -27.06
N PRO A 425 -9.25 -16.31 -27.95
CA PRO A 425 -10.38 -16.85 -28.69
C PRO A 425 -9.93 -18.02 -29.56
N ARG A 426 -10.73 -19.08 -29.60
CA ARG A 426 -10.51 -20.23 -30.49
C ARG A 426 -11.25 -20.05 -31.81
N ASP A 427 -10.62 -20.44 -32.92
CA ASP A 427 -11.30 -20.52 -34.22
C ASP A 427 -12.52 -21.45 -34.13
N GLY A 428 -13.71 -20.90 -34.39
CA GLY A 428 -14.99 -21.62 -34.26
C GLY A 428 -15.74 -21.43 -32.94
N GLY A 429 -15.22 -20.59 -32.02
CA GLY A 429 -15.87 -20.20 -30.77
C GLY A 429 -15.28 -20.84 -29.51
N GLY A 430 -15.47 -20.17 -28.37
CA GLY A 430 -14.89 -20.55 -27.07
C GLY A 430 -13.49 -19.97 -26.83
N LEU A 431 -12.87 -20.37 -25.72
CA LEU A 431 -11.55 -19.90 -25.32
C LEU A 431 -10.55 -21.06 -25.32
N GLN A 432 -9.28 -20.75 -25.53
CA GLN A 432 -8.18 -21.68 -25.33
C GLN A 432 -7.04 -20.99 -24.58
N PRO A 433 -6.24 -21.72 -23.78
CA PRO A 433 -5.00 -21.19 -23.23
C PRO A 433 -4.07 -20.72 -24.36
N CYS A 434 -3.44 -19.56 -24.19
CA CYS A 434 -2.37 -19.08 -25.06
C CYS A 434 -1.25 -20.14 -25.11
N PRO A 435 -0.93 -20.70 -26.28
CA PRO A 435 0.05 -21.80 -26.38
C PRO A 435 1.48 -21.39 -26.00
N ASP A 436 1.79 -20.09 -26.06
CA ASP A 436 3.12 -19.53 -25.84
C ASP A 436 3.02 -18.19 -25.09
N PRO A 437 2.89 -18.23 -23.75
CA PRO A 437 2.71 -17.02 -22.93
C PRO A 437 3.89 -16.04 -22.99
N ASP A 438 5.08 -16.48 -23.43
CA ASP A 438 6.26 -15.64 -23.60
C ASP A 438 6.17 -14.73 -24.85
N LYS A 439 5.22 -15.00 -25.77
CA LYS A 439 4.89 -14.09 -26.89
C LYS A 439 4.09 -12.86 -26.47
N VAL A 440 3.66 -12.79 -25.22
CA VAL A 440 3.04 -11.59 -24.67
C VAL A 440 4.12 -10.58 -24.26
N HIS A 441 4.56 -9.76 -25.21
CA HIS A 441 5.68 -8.81 -25.03
C HIS A 441 5.44 -7.73 -23.96
N ARG A 442 4.17 -7.37 -23.70
CA ARG A 442 3.75 -6.46 -22.62
C ARG A 442 2.40 -6.90 -22.07
N SER A 443 2.31 -7.01 -20.74
CA SER A 443 1.05 -7.22 -20.05
C SER A 443 0.94 -6.37 -18.80
N PHE A 444 -0.29 -6.01 -18.44
CA PHE A 444 -0.61 -5.41 -17.16
C PHE A 444 -1.69 -6.24 -16.47
N ARG A 445 -1.48 -6.51 -15.18
CA ARG A 445 -2.39 -7.30 -14.35
C ARG A 445 -3.04 -6.40 -13.33
N TRP A 446 -4.35 -6.43 -13.27
CA TRP A 446 -5.12 -5.73 -12.27
C TRP A 446 -6.11 -6.67 -11.60
N ARG A 447 -6.36 -6.44 -10.32
CA ARG A 447 -7.30 -7.22 -9.53
C ARG A 447 -8.27 -6.32 -8.80
N TYR A 448 -9.49 -6.81 -8.68
CA TYR A 448 -10.54 -6.14 -7.95
C TYR A 448 -11.38 -7.15 -7.16
N SER A 449 -11.57 -6.88 -5.88
CA SER A 449 -12.47 -7.65 -5.01
C SER A 449 -13.33 -6.68 -4.22
N TYR A 450 -14.63 -6.98 -4.14
CA TYR A 450 -15.56 -6.27 -3.28
C TYR A 450 -15.66 -7.00 -1.95
N ARG A 451 -15.52 -6.27 -0.84
CA ARG A 451 -15.63 -6.83 0.53
C ARG A 451 -16.98 -7.50 0.82
N GLU A 452 -17.99 -7.20 0.01
CA GLU A 452 -19.36 -7.68 0.17
C GLU A 452 -19.72 -8.84 -0.78
N HIS A 453 -18.77 -9.33 -1.60
CA HIS A 453 -19.06 -10.27 -2.68
C HIS A 453 -18.28 -11.57 -2.55
N ARG A 454 -18.93 -12.68 -2.90
CA ARG A 454 -18.37 -14.06 -2.86
C ARG A 454 -17.49 -14.41 -4.08
N TYR A 455 -17.03 -13.42 -4.84
CA TYR A 455 -16.23 -13.67 -6.04
C TYR A 455 -15.07 -12.68 -6.17
N LEU A 456 -14.04 -13.10 -6.89
CA LEU A 456 -12.84 -12.31 -7.17
C LEU A 456 -12.74 -12.05 -8.67
N ALA A 457 -12.49 -10.81 -9.09
CA ALA A 457 -12.23 -10.49 -10.49
C ALA A 457 -10.74 -10.14 -10.71
N ALA A 458 -10.12 -10.78 -11.69
CA ALA A 458 -8.79 -10.47 -12.15
C ALA A 458 -8.83 -10.16 -13.66
N ALA A 459 -8.07 -9.17 -14.09
CA ALA A 459 -7.95 -8.79 -15.49
C ALA A 459 -6.48 -8.66 -15.90
N LEU A 460 -6.18 -9.16 -17.08
CA LEU A 460 -4.90 -9.09 -17.75
C LEU A 460 -5.10 -8.40 -19.10
N ALA A 461 -4.55 -7.20 -19.26
CA ALA A 461 -4.49 -6.55 -20.57
C ALA A 461 -3.15 -6.87 -21.23
N TYR A 462 -3.17 -7.22 -22.53
CA TYR A 462 -1.96 -7.64 -23.24
C TYR A 462 -2.02 -7.41 -24.75
N ARG A 463 -0.83 -7.29 -25.36
CA ARG A 463 -0.63 -7.18 -26.83
C ARG A 463 0.61 -7.98 -27.24
N ALA A 464 0.56 -8.62 -28.41
CA ALA A 464 1.51 -9.66 -28.82
C ALA A 464 2.62 -9.22 -29.79
N ASP A 465 2.65 -7.97 -30.26
CA ASP A 465 3.46 -7.58 -31.44
C ASP A 465 4.55 -6.49 -31.26
N LEU A 466 4.76 -5.90 -30.07
CA LEU A 466 5.66 -4.71 -29.97
C LEU A 466 6.99 -4.88 -29.27
N THR A 467 7.91 -4.04 -29.73
CA THR A 467 9.15 -3.68 -29.07
C THR A 467 8.94 -2.64 -27.95
N ASN A 468 9.85 -2.68 -26.99
CA ASN A 468 9.81 -2.10 -25.65
C ASN A 468 9.96 -0.56 -25.60
N ASP A 469 8.93 0.21 -25.96
CA ASP A 469 9.00 1.70 -25.90
C ASP A 469 8.29 2.36 -24.69
N GLY A 470 7.60 1.57 -23.85
CA GLY A 470 7.00 2.00 -22.59
C GLY A 470 5.72 2.85 -22.70
N SER A 471 5.35 3.29 -23.91
CA SER A 471 4.24 4.21 -24.14
C SER A 471 2.85 3.63 -23.82
N ILE A 472 2.68 2.30 -23.96
CA ILE A 472 1.39 1.62 -23.77
C ILE A 472 1.14 1.14 -22.32
N GLY A 473 2.13 1.22 -21.42
CA GLY A 473 1.98 0.76 -20.03
C GLY A 473 0.78 1.38 -19.29
N PRO A 474 0.64 2.72 -19.28
CA PRO A 474 -0.51 3.39 -18.67
C PRO A 474 -1.86 2.99 -19.29
N TRP A 475 -1.86 2.69 -20.59
CA TRP A 475 -3.05 2.24 -21.31
C TRP A 475 -3.47 0.84 -20.87
N LEU A 476 -2.52 -0.12 -20.80
CA LEU A 476 -2.79 -1.50 -20.36
C LEU A 476 -3.30 -1.51 -18.91
N HIS A 477 -2.77 -0.63 -18.07
CA HIS A 477 -3.25 -0.43 -16.71
C HIS A 477 -4.71 0.03 -16.66
N ALA A 478 -5.04 1.11 -17.38
CA ALA A 478 -6.41 1.65 -17.40
C ALA A 478 -7.41 0.62 -17.94
N ALA A 479 -7.02 -0.14 -18.98
CA ALA A 479 -7.79 -1.21 -19.58
C ALA A 479 -8.06 -2.36 -18.58
N ALA A 480 -7.02 -2.92 -17.97
CA ALA A 480 -7.14 -4.01 -17.00
C ALA A 480 -7.94 -3.57 -15.75
N ARG A 481 -7.66 -2.36 -15.25
CA ARG A 481 -8.38 -1.79 -14.11
C ARG A 481 -9.87 -1.69 -14.37
N ARG A 482 -10.27 -1.07 -15.48
CA ARG A 482 -11.69 -0.94 -15.79
C ARG A 482 -12.35 -2.30 -16.01
N ALA A 483 -11.70 -3.22 -16.70
CA ALA A 483 -12.25 -4.55 -16.96
C ALA A 483 -12.59 -5.32 -15.67
N ALA A 484 -11.69 -5.31 -14.68
CA ALA A 484 -11.93 -5.99 -13.40
C ALA A 484 -13.01 -5.28 -12.56
N VAL A 485 -13.03 -3.94 -12.55
CA VAL A 485 -14.03 -3.15 -11.81
C VAL A 485 -15.43 -3.28 -12.42
N SER A 486 -15.51 -3.44 -13.74
CA SER A 486 -16.77 -3.63 -14.45
C SER A 486 -17.37 -5.03 -14.24
N ALA A 487 -16.63 -5.99 -13.67
CA ALA A 487 -17.16 -7.30 -13.32
C ALA A 487 -18.01 -7.25 -12.04
N GLY A 488 -19.16 -7.91 -12.06
CA GLY A 488 -20.03 -8.09 -10.90
C GLY A 488 -21.54 -8.06 -11.19
N PRO A 489 -22.37 -8.23 -10.15
CA PRO A 489 -23.83 -8.25 -10.16
C PRO A 489 -24.50 -7.04 -10.79
N GLN A 490 -23.80 -5.90 -10.88
CA GLN A 490 -24.30 -4.73 -11.57
C GLN A 490 -24.64 -4.99 -13.05
N ASN A 491 -24.09 -6.05 -13.64
CA ASN A 491 -24.37 -6.48 -15.01
C ASN A 491 -25.60 -7.41 -15.11
N HIS A 492 -26.10 -7.91 -13.98
CA HIS A 492 -27.25 -8.80 -13.96
C HIS A 492 -28.54 -7.98 -14.01
N HIS A 493 -29.29 -8.16 -15.10
CA HIS A 493 -30.65 -7.66 -15.23
C HIS A 493 -31.62 -8.85 -15.13
N PRO A 494 -32.51 -8.88 -14.13
CA PRO A 494 -33.44 -10.01 -13.91
C PRO A 494 -34.51 -10.17 -14.97
#